data_AF-A0AAD1WJP2-F1
#
_entry.id   AF-A0AAD1WJP2-F1
#
_cell.length_a   1.000
_cell.length_b   1.000
_cell.length_c   1.000
_cell.angle_alpha   90.00
_cell.angle_beta   90.00
_cell.angle_gamma   90.00
#
_symmetry.space_group_name_H-M   'P 1'
#
loop_
_entity.id
_entity.type
_entity.pdbx_description
1 polymer ?
#
loop_
_entity_poly.entity_id
_entity_poly.type
_entity_poly.pdbx_seq_one_letter_code
_entity_poly.pdbx_strand_id
1 'polypeptide(L)'
;MTDGSGIIDLAALGDSEGFLIRDRKIQRAFGDRWLEESITLSSCNSFSKPEAALNCSHVLLCVKTRDLMVPGSVPYYLGYGLYNNNEYSYNNESKTLSLTYQALSDTSLRAIVHFNCSPSSSITFPSDSQNWDNMEIFVESPCACPSHCQMGNVGPGTIMLIIFALSTTVYFLFGSCGLRSIRTSEGDQIAPVPHFWCWMCTMFSKEKDIWKGMGESGSREATMA
;
A
#
# COMPACT_ATOMS: atom_id res chain seq x y z
N MET A 1 -14.76 -4.35 4.85
CA MET A 1 -16.15 -4.05 5.27
C MET A 1 -16.39 -4.72 6.62
N THR A 2 -17.11 -4.09 7.55
CA THR A 2 -17.36 -4.60 8.91
C THR A 2 -18.80 -5.07 9.05
N ASP A 3 -19.11 -6.22 8.47
CA ASP A 3 -20.38 -6.95 8.60
C ASP A 3 -20.23 -8.19 9.50
N GLY A 4 -19.24 -8.18 10.40
CA GLY A 4 -19.00 -9.30 11.33
C GLY A 4 -18.35 -10.54 10.68
N SER A 5 -18.09 -10.51 9.37
CA SER A 5 -17.52 -11.63 8.62
C SER A 5 -16.00 -11.61 8.49
N GLY A 6 -15.31 -10.68 9.16
CA GLY A 6 -13.86 -10.48 9.04
C GLY A 6 -13.48 -9.52 7.91
N ILE A 7 -12.35 -8.83 8.08
CA ILE A 7 -11.84 -7.87 7.09
C ILE A 7 -10.96 -8.64 6.11
N ILE A 8 -11.29 -8.58 4.82
CA ILE A 8 -10.39 -9.00 3.73
C ILE A 8 -9.59 -7.77 3.32
N ASP A 9 -8.28 -7.86 3.47
CA ASP A 9 -7.36 -6.81 3.02
C ASP A 9 -6.88 -7.13 1.60
N LEU A 10 -7.37 -6.39 0.62
CA LEU A 10 -6.97 -6.56 -0.79
C LEU A 10 -5.52 -6.10 -1.04
N ALA A 11 -4.98 -5.23 -0.19
CA ALA A 11 -3.57 -4.85 -0.26
C ALA A 11 -2.68 -6.04 0.11
N ALA A 12 -3.14 -6.90 1.03
CA ALA A 12 -2.43 -8.12 1.44
C ALA A 12 -2.34 -9.19 0.35
N LEU A 13 -3.11 -9.06 -0.73
CA LEU A 13 -3.07 -9.98 -1.86
C LEU A 13 -1.99 -9.61 -2.88
N GLY A 14 -1.58 -8.34 -2.94
CA GLY A 14 -0.57 -7.86 -3.88
C GLY A 14 0.85 -8.07 -3.37
N ASP A 15 1.81 -7.97 -4.29
CA ASP A 15 3.23 -7.88 -3.95
C ASP A 15 3.57 -6.54 -3.25
N SER A 16 4.85 -6.32 -2.92
CA SER A 16 5.29 -5.10 -2.24
C SER A 16 5.02 -3.80 -3.01
N GLU A 17 4.74 -3.89 -4.31
CA GLU A 17 4.35 -2.74 -5.14
C GLU A 17 2.85 -2.81 -5.52
N GLY A 18 2.07 -3.69 -4.90
CA GLY A 18 0.62 -3.79 -5.07
C GLY A 18 0.17 -4.52 -6.34
N PHE A 19 1.03 -5.30 -6.99
CA PHE A 19 0.66 -6.11 -8.16
C PHE A 19 0.31 -7.54 -7.78
N LEU A 20 -0.77 -8.07 -8.34
CA LEU A 20 -1.18 -9.47 -8.23
C LEU A 20 -0.48 -10.33 -9.28
N ILE A 21 -0.30 -9.78 -10.48
CA ILE A 21 0.32 -10.45 -11.62
C ILE A 21 1.15 -9.44 -12.40
N ARG A 22 2.34 -9.86 -12.85
CA ARG A 22 3.19 -9.12 -13.76
C ARG A 22 3.50 -9.92 -15.01
N ASP A 23 3.25 -9.32 -16.17
CA ASP A 23 3.61 -9.82 -17.50
C ASP A 23 3.33 -11.31 -17.71
N ARG A 24 2.22 -11.79 -17.17
CA ARG A 24 1.84 -13.18 -17.34
C ARG A 24 1.33 -13.37 -18.75
N LYS A 25 2.04 -14.22 -19.50
CA LYS A 25 1.62 -14.60 -20.84
C LYS A 25 0.33 -15.40 -20.74
N ILE A 26 -0.67 -14.97 -21.49
CA ILE A 26 -1.89 -15.73 -21.69
C ILE A 26 -1.93 -16.22 -23.13
N GLN A 27 -2.46 -17.43 -23.31
CA GLN A 27 -2.77 -17.95 -24.63
C GLN A 27 -4.25 -17.76 -24.85
N ARG A 28 -4.62 -16.89 -25.80
CA ARG A 28 -6.00 -16.68 -26.22
C ARG A 28 -6.07 -16.87 -27.73
N ALA A 29 -7.04 -17.65 -28.19
CA ALA A 29 -7.22 -17.90 -29.62
C ALA A 29 -7.78 -16.63 -30.27
N PHE A 30 -6.97 -15.94 -31.06
CA PHE A 30 -7.36 -14.72 -31.77
C PHE A 30 -7.58 -15.02 -33.25
N GLY A 31 -8.56 -15.87 -33.56
CA GLY A 31 -8.75 -16.41 -34.92
C GLY A 31 -7.44 -17.03 -35.45
N ASP A 32 -7.00 -16.59 -36.64
CA ASP A 32 -5.78 -17.07 -37.31
C ASP A 32 -4.51 -16.23 -37.01
N ARG A 33 -4.58 -15.24 -36.11
CA ARG A 33 -3.44 -14.35 -35.80
C ARG A 33 -2.62 -14.84 -34.60
N TRP A 34 -1.30 -14.93 -34.78
CA TRP A 34 -0.35 -15.24 -33.71
C TRP A 34 0.00 -13.97 -32.92
N LEU A 35 -0.82 -13.67 -31.92
CA LEU A 35 -0.59 -12.55 -30.99
C LEU A 35 0.05 -13.07 -29.70
N GLU A 36 1.08 -12.37 -29.22
CA GLU A 36 1.60 -12.57 -27.87
C GLU A 36 0.91 -11.57 -26.93
N GLU A 37 0.13 -12.08 -25.98
CA GLU A 37 -0.57 -11.28 -24.99
C GLU A 37 0.05 -11.50 -23.60
N SER A 38 0.48 -10.41 -22.97
CA SER A 38 0.87 -10.40 -21.56
C SER A 38 -0.08 -9.54 -20.74
N ILE A 39 -0.35 -9.99 -19.53
CA ILE A 39 -1.28 -9.35 -18.61
C ILE A 39 -0.54 -8.95 -17.34
N THR A 40 -0.81 -7.71 -16.91
CA THR A 40 -0.38 -7.20 -15.62
C THR A 40 -1.62 -6.73 -14.86
N LEU A 41 -1.80 -7.27 -13.65
CA LEU A 41 -2.94 -7.02 -12.75
C LEU A 41 -2.43 -6.34 -11.49
N SER A 42 -3.01 -5.18 -11.16
CA SER A 42 -2.70 -4.45 -9.93
C SER A 42 -3.88 -4.51 -8.96
N SER A 43 -3.63 -4.68 -7.66
CA SER A 43 -4.69 -4.66 -6.65
C SER A 43 -5.06 -3.23 -6.22
N CYS A 44 -4.07 -2.35 -6.07
CA CYS A 44 -4.27 -1.02 -5.48
C CYS A 44 -3.35 0.09 -6.00
N ASN A 45 -2.31 -0.23 -6.78
CA ASN A 45 -1.31 0.76 -7.20
C ASN A 45 -1.39 1.08 -8.69
N SER A 46 -1.08 2.33 -9.04
CA SER A 46 -0.99 2.76 -10.43
C SER A 46 0.21 2.13 -11.12
N PHE A 47 0.05 1.75 -12.39
CA PHE A 47 1.14 1.19 -13.20
C PHE A 47 2.26 2.22 -13.38
N SER A 48 3.49 1.91 -12.97
CA SER A 48 4.67 2.77 -13.18
C SER A 48 5.31 2.49 -14.56
N LYS A 49 5.74 3.57 -15.22
CA LYS A 49 6.19 3.63 -16.63
C LYS A 49 7.59 3.00 -16.86
N PRO A 50 7.93 2.59 -18.12
CA PRO A 50 7.42 3.11 -19.39
C PRO A 50 6.28 2.32 -20.05
N GLU A 51 5.72 1.29 -19.40
CA GLU A 51 4.74 0.41 -20.04
C GLU A 51 3.27 0.83 -19.81
N ALA A 52 3.02 1.83 -18.98
CA ALA A 52 1.72 2.47 -18.88
C ALA A 52 1.58 3.58 -19.94
N ALA A 53 1.12 3.21 -21.14
CA ALA A 53 0.47 4.16 -22.03
C ALA A 53 -0.68 4.87 -21.26
N LEU A 54 -1.15 6.04 -21.72
CA LEU A 54 -2.29 6.75 -21.08
C LEU A 54 -3.47 5.82 -20.73
N ASN A 55 -3.66 4.76 -21.51
CA ASN A 55 -4.75 3.79 -21.36
C ASN A 55 -4.64 2.88 -20.12
N CYS A 56 -3.47 2.76 -19.48
CA CYS A 56 -3.24 1.85 -18.35
C CYS A 56 -2.89 2.53 -17.01
N SER A 57 -3.04 3.85 -16.86
CA SER A 57 -2.60 4.52 -15.62
C SER A 57 -3.56 4.37 -14.43
N HIS A 58 -4.87 4.23 -14.67
CA HIS A 58 -5.91 4.18 -13.63
C HIS A 58 -6.86 2.99 -13.79
N VAL A 59 -6.35 1.90 -14.36
CA VAL A 59 -7.09 0.66 -14.59
C VAL A 59 -6.62 -0.42 -13.65
N LEU A 60 -7.44 -1.45 -13.46
CA LEU A 60 -7.11 -2.64 -12.67
C LEU A 60 -6.14 -3.55 -13.42
N LEU A 61 -6.39 -3.73 -14.71
CA LEU A 61 -5.73 -4.68 -15.56
C LEU A 61 -5.22 -3.99 -16.82
N CYS A 62 -3.96 -4.22 -17.14
CA CYS A 62 -3.37 -3.78 -18.41
C CYS A 62 -3.00 -5.02 -19.22
N VAL A 63 -3.51 -5.08 -20.45
CA VAL A 63 -3.18 -6.10 -21.44
C VAL A 63 -2.23 -5.49 -22.46
N LYS A 64 -1.07 -6.10 -22.62
CA LYS A 64 -0.07 -5.76 -23.61
C LYS A 64 -0.12 -6.81 -24.71
N THR A 65 -0.42 -6.39 -25.92
CA THR A 65 -0.51 -7.29 -27.06
C THR A 65 0.54 -6.93 -28.10
N ARG A 66 1.23 -7.94 -28.61
CA ARG A 66 2.25 -7.82 -29.64
C ARG A 66 1.94 -8.74 -30.81
N ASP A 67 1.98 -8.18 -32.01
CA ASP A 67 1.85 -8.95 -33.24
C ASP A 67 3.20 -9.59 -33.60
N LEU A 68 3.25 -10.92 -33.59
CA LEU A 68 4.46 -11.69 -33.91
C LEU A 68 4.70 -11.83 -35.42
N MET A 69 3.69 -11.58 -36.26
CA MET A 69 3.84 -11.62 -37.72
C MET A 69 4.60 -10.42 -38.26
N VAL A 70 4.62 -9.30 -37.53
CA VAL A 70 5.29 -8.06 -37.94
C VAL A 70 6.55 -7.83 -37.09
N PRO A 71 7.75 -8.15 -37.59
CA PRO A 71 8.99 -7.91 -36.86
C PRO A 71 9.17 -6.41 -36.62
N GLY A 72 9.36 -6.02 -35.35
CA GLY A 72 9.48 -4.62 -34.94
C GLY A 72 8.14 -3.94 -34.62
N SER A 73 7.03 -4.69 -34.58
CA SER A 73 5.74 -4.16 -34.11
C SER A 73 5.86 -3.56 -32.70
N VAL A 74 5.31 -2.34 -32.55
CA VAL A 74 5.17 -1.69 -31.25
C VAL A 74 4.01 -2.37 -30.51
N PRO A 75 4.19 -2.83 -29.27
CA PRO A 75 3.10 -3.39 -28.50
C PRO A 75 2.03 -2.33 -28.24
N TYR A 76 0.77 -2.72 -28.36
CA TYR A 76 -0.35 -1.86 -27.95
C TYR A 76 -0.87 -2.29 -26.58
N TYR A 77 -1.45 -1.32 -25.87
CA TYR A 77 -1.86 -1.47 -24.47
C TYR A 77 -3.36 -1.18 -24.34
N LEU A 78 -4.06 -2.11 -23.70
CA LEU A 78 -5.49 -2.03 -23.46
C LEU A 78 -5.76 -2.12 -21.95
N GLY A 79 -6.48 -1.14 -21.41
CA GLY A 79 -6.84 -1.08 -20.00
C GLY A 79 -8.24 -1.61 -19.75
N TYR A 80 -8.41 -2.43 -18.72
CA TYR A 80 -9.72 -2.94 -18.27
C TYR A 80 -10.01 -2.53 -16.84
N GLY A 81 -11.25 -2.09 -16.62
CA GLY A 81 -11.78 -1.81 -15.29
C GLY A 81 -11.13 -0.60 -14.62
N LEU A 82 -11.83 0.51 -14.51
CA LEU A 82 -11.39 1.66 -13.73
C LEU A 82 -11.41 1.34 -12.24
N TYR A 83 -10.40 1.83 -11.51
CA TYR A 83 -10.42 1.77 -10.04
C TYR A 83 -11.57 2.59 -9.42
N ASN A 84 -12.10 3.58 -10.15
CA ASN A 84 -13.18 4.43 -9.67
C ASN A 84 -14.54 3.71 -9.82
N ASN A 85 -15.38 3.81 -8.79
CA ASN A 85 -16.74 3.27 -8.75
C ASN A 85 -16.81 1.75 -8.95
N ASN A 86 -16.06 0.99 -8.13
CA ASN A 86 -16.16 -0.45 -8.10
C ASN A 86 -17.42 -0.93 -7.35
N GLU A 87 -18.04 -1.98 -7.87
CA GLU A 87 -19.11 -2.70 -7.19
C GLU A 87 -18.54 -3.96 -6.56
N TYR A 88 -18.99 -4.29 -5.36
CA TYR A 88 -18.60 -5.51 -4.67
C TYR A 88 -19.83 -6.34 -4.35
N SER A 89 -19.69 -7.65 -4.50
CA SER A 89 -20.70 -8.63 -4.12
C SER A 89 -20.03 -9.77 -3.39
N TYR A 90 -20.49 -10.07 -2.18
CA TYR A 90 -19.98 -11.19 -1.40
C TYR A 90 -21.04 -12.29 -1.35
N ASN A 91 -20.68 -13.47 -1.84
CA ASN A 91 -21.53 -14.65 -1.73
C ASN A 91 -21.07 -15.49 -0.54
N ASN A 92 -21.94 -15.61 0.48
CA ASN A 92 -21.62 -16.37 1.70
C ASN A 92 -21.66 -17.89 1.48
N GLU A 93 -22.41 -18.39 0.49
CA GLU A 93 -22.50 -19.82 0.18
C GLU A 93 -21.21 -20.31 -0.48
N SER A 94 -20.73 -19.59 -1.50
CA SER A 94 -19.50 -19.94 -2.22
C SER A 94 -18.24 -19.34 -1.59
N LYS A 95 -18.37 -18.57 -0.50
CA LYS A 95 -17.28 -17.84 0.17
C LYS A 95 -16.44 -17.01 -0.82
N THR A 96 -17.11 -16.42 -1.82
CA THR A 96 -16.46 -15.71 -2.92
C THR A 96 -16.76 -14.22 -2.85
N LEU A 97 -15.72 -13.40 -2.84
CA LEU A 97 -15.83 -11.95 -2.99
C LEU A 97 -15.62 -11.60 -4.46
N SER A 98 -16.62 -11.00 -5.09
CA SER A 98 -16.57 -10.56 -6.48
C SER A 98 -16.48 -9.04 -6.53
N LEU A 99 -15.45 -8.52 -7.19
CA LEU A 99 -15.27 -7.09 -7.44
C LEU A 99 -15.45 -6.80 -8.93
N THR A 100 -16.38 -5.91 -9.25
CA THR A 100 -16.67 -5.47 -10.61
C THR A 100 -16.16 -4.06 -10.80
N TYR A 101 -15.24 -3.88 -11.74
CA TYR A 101 -14.63 -2.61 -12.08
C TYR A 101 -15.20 -2.10 -13.39
N GLN A 102 -15.83 -0.92 -13.34
CA GLN A 102 -16.56 -0.35 -14.46
C GLN A 102 -15.66 0.00 -15.65
N ALA A 103 -16.22 0.01 -16.84
CA ALA A 103 -15.48 0.27 -18.07
C ALA A 103 -15.08 1.76 -18.21
N LEU A 104 -14.00 2.02 -18.97
CA LEU A 104 -13.60 3.37 -19.35
C LEU A 104 -14.71 4.04 -20.15
N SER A 105 -15.00 5.33 -19.97
CA SER A 105 -16.17 5.99 -20.58
C SER A 105 -16.28 5.90 -22.11
N ASP A 106 -15.17 5.67 -22.82
CA ASP A 106 -15.11 5.47 -24.29
C ASP A 106 -15.06 3.98 -24.72
N THR A 107 -15.07 3.03 -23.78
CA THR A 107 -14.87 1.60 -24.06
C THR A 107 -15.87 0.73 -23.27
N SER A 108 -16.27 -0.43 -23.79
CA SER A 108 -17.09 -1.42 -23.07
C SER A 108 -16.27 -2.37 -22.18
N LEU A 109 -14.98 -2.08 -21.95
CA LEU A 109 -14.01 -2.97 -21.31
C LEU A 109 -14.10 -2.99 -19.78
N ARG A 110 -14.82 -3.97 -19.24
CA ARG A 110 -15.04 -4.21 -17.80
C ARG A 110 -14.10 -5.30 -17.28
N ALA A 111 -13.69 -5.21 -16.02
CA ALA A 111 -12.97 -6.28 -15.34
C ALA A 111 -13.75 -6.78 -14.12
N ILE A 112 -13.79 -8.09 -13.92
CA ILE A 112 -14.40 -8.75 -12.78
C ILE A 112 -13.36 -9.65 -12.13
N VAL A 113 -13.13 -9.48 -10.83
CA VAL A 113 -12.20 -10.30 -10.07
C VAL A 113 -12.95 -11.05 -8.98
N HIS A 114 -12.86 -12.38 -9.04
CA HIS A 114 -13.44 -13.29 -8.07
C HIS A 114 -12.33 -13.77 -7.12
N PHE A 115 -12.40 -13.35 -5.86
CA PHE A 115 -11.54 -13.83 -4.80
C PHE A 115 -12.17 -15.00 -4.08
N ASN A 116 -11.51 -16.16 -4.15
CA ASN A 116 -11.94 -17.37 -3.47
C ASN A 116 -10.98 -17.71 -2.33
N CYS A 117 -11.55 -18.05 -1.19
CA CYS A 117 -10.79 -18.52 -0.03
C CYS A 117 -10.29 -19.94 -0.27
N SER A 118 -8.98 -20.10 -0.39
CA SER A 118 -8.31 -21.39 -0.60
C SER A 118 -7.00 -21.42 0.17
N PRO A 119 -6.55 -22.58 0.69
CA PRO A 119 -5.23 -22.68 1.33
C PRO A 119 -4.07 -22.48 0.33
N SER A 120 -4.33 -22.59 -0.97
CA SER A 120 -3.34 -22.36 -2.04
C SER A 120 -3.55 -21.01 -2.71
N SER A 121 -2.44 -20.35 -3.07
CA SER A 121 -2.46 -19.18 -3.93
C SER A 121 -2.43 -19.60 -5.41
N SER A 122 -3.48 -19.31 -6.15
CA SER A 122 -3.55 -19.57 -7.59
C SER A 122 -4.31 -18.45 -8.29
N ILE A 123 -3.95 -18.17 -9.55
CA ILE A 123 -4.71 -17.22 -10.36
C ILE A 123 -5.00 -17.85 -11.70
N THR A 124 -6.27 -17.87 -12.08
CA THR A 124 -6.74 -18.48 -13.32
C THR A 124 -7.55 -17.47 -14.14
N PHE A 125 -7.43 -17.62 -15.45
CA PHE A 125 -8.18 -16.85 -16.43
C PHE A 125 -9.09 -17.84 -17.16
N PRO A 126 -10.37 -17.53 -17.37
CA PRO A 126 -11.25 -18.37 -18.16
C PRO A 126 -10.72 -18.43 -19.60
N SER A 127 -10.46 -19.66 -20.08
CA SER A 127 -9.92 -19.91 -21.41
C SER A 127 -10.91 -19.61 -22.54
N ASP A 128 -12.20 -19.45 -22.21
CA ASP A 128 -13.31 -19.40 -23.17
C ASP A 128 -14.17 -18.13 -23.01
N SER A 129 -13.56 -17.01 -22.60
CA SER A 129 -14.28 -15.74 -22.56
C SER A 129 -14.51 -15.25 -24.00
N GLN A 130 -15.60 -15.70 -24.64
CA GLN A 130 -16.05 -15.19 -25.94
C GLN A 130 -16.32 -13.67 -25.90
N ASN A 131 -16.52 -13.11 -24.70
CA ASN A 131 -16.71 -11.69 -24.47
C ASN A 131 -15.37 -10.99 -24.19
N TRP A 132 -14.78 -10.42 -25.24
CA TRP A 132 -13.57 -9.59 -25.17
C TRP A 132 -13.72 -8.34 -24.30
N ASP A 133 -14.96 -7.93 -24.08
CA ASP A 133 -15.32 -6.74 -23.32
C ASP A 133 -15.34 -6.99 -21.81
N ASN A 134 -15.55 -8.22 -21.36
CA ASN A 134 -15.65 -8.57 -19.95
C ASN A 134 -14.51 -9.51 -19.56
N MET A 135 -13.53 -8.97 -18.85
CA MET A 135 -12.37 -9.73 -18.41
C MET A 135 -12.60 -10.28 -17.00
N GLU A 136 -12.80 -11.59 -16.90
CA GLU A 136 -12.99 -12.30 -15.63
C GLU A 136 -11.67 -12.93 -15.15
N ILE A 137 -11.39 -12.81 -13.85
CA ILE A 137 -10.16 -13.31 -13.23
C ILE A 137 -10.54 -14.01 -11.92
N PHE A 138 -10.05 -15.22 -11.71
CA PHE A 138 -10.28 -15.97 -10.48
C PHE A 138 -8.98 -16.03 -9.69
N VAL A 139 -9.00 -15.46 -8.49
CA VAL A 139 -7.87 -15.39 -7.57
C VAL A 139 -8.20 -16.26 -6.36
N GLU A 140 -7.46 -17.35 -6.22
CA GLU A 140 -7.47 -18.17 -5.03
C GLU A 140 -6.33 -17.72 -4.12
N SER A 141 -6.63 -17.44 -2.87
CA SER A 141 -5.60 -17.07 -1.90
C SER A 141 -6.04 -17.35 -0.47
N PRO A 142 -5.12 -17.73 0.42
CA PRO A 142 -5.41 -17.82 1.85
C PRO A 142 -5.79 -16.45 2.43
N CYS A 143 -5.36 -15.35 1.79
CA CYS A 143 -5.67 -13.99 2.20
C CYS A 143 -7.09 -13.53 1.82
N ALA A 144 -7.75 -14.24 0.91
CA ALA A 144 -9.17 -14.04 0.63
C ALA A 144 -10.05 -14.66 1.73
N CYS A 145 -9.47 -15.49 2.61
CA CYS A 145 -10.16 -16.01 3.78
C CYS A 145 -10.26 -14.95 4.88
N PRO A 146 -11.38 -14.89 5.60
CA PRO A 146 -11.54 -13.94 6.69
C PRO A 146 -10.46 -14.15 7.76
N SER A 147 -9.89 -13.04 8.23
CA SER A 147 -8.88 -12.94 9.29
C SER A 147 -7.54 -13.66 9.08
N HIS A 148 -7.20 -14.15 7.88
CA HIS A 148 -5.94 -14.86 7.65
C HIS A 148 -4.76 -13.94 7.32
N CYS A 149 -4.98 -12.90 6.51
CA CYS A 149 -3.93 -11.98 6.07
C CYS A 149 -4.17 -10.56 6.59
N GLN A 150 -4.30 -10.43 7.91
CA GLN A 150 -4.08 -9.14 8.53
C GLN A 150 -2.62 -8.75 8.26
N MET A 151 -2.39 -7.88 7.26
CA MET A 151 -1.24 -7.00 7.26
C MET A 151 -1.16 -6.43 8.67
N GLY A 152 -0.03 -6.62 9.34
CA GLY A 152 0.16 -6.24 10.73
C GLY A 152 -0.03 -4.73 10.89
N ASN A 153 -1.28 -4.30 11.04
CA ASN A 153 -1.60 -3.02 11.62
C ASN A 153 -0.94 -3.08 13.00
N VAL A 154 0.16 -2.35 13.15
CA VAL A 154 0.79 -2.10 14.45
C VAL A 154 -0.33 -1.63 15.37
N GLY A 155 -0.78 -2.55 16.23
CA GLY A 155 -1.93 -2.30 17.06
C GLY A 155 -1.66 -1.05 17.90
N PRO A 156 -2.69 -0.30 18.32
CA PRO A 156 -2.50 0.83 19.22
C PRO A 156 -1.66 0.44 20.45
N GLY A 157 -1.78 -0.81 20.91
CA GLY A 157 -0.91 -1.38 21.94
C GLY A 157 0.57 -1.46 21.56
N THR A 158 0.91 -1.93 20.35
CA THR A 158 2.30 -1.98 19.85
C THR A 158 2.88 -0.58 19.66
N ILE A 159 2.07 0.37 19.18
CA ILE A 159 2.46 1.78 19.06
C ILE A 159 2.80 2.36 20.45
N MET A 160 1.94 2.14 21.45
CA MET A 160 2.20 2.58 22.83
C MET A 160 3.46 1.91 23.41
N LEU A 161 3.69 0.63 23.12
CA LEU A 161 4.86 -0.11 23.59
C LEU A 161 6.14 0.42 22.95
N ILE A 162 6.13 0.75 21.65
CA ILE A 162 7.26 1.39 20.96
C ILE A 162 7.56 2.76 21.59
N ILE A 163 6.53 3.59 21.80
CA ILE A 163 6.70 4.92 22.43
C ILE A 163 7.25 4.78 23.86
N PHE A 164 6.71 3.84 24.64
CA PHE A 164 7.18 3.57 25.99
C PHE A 164 8.64 3.13 25.98
N ALA A 165 9.01 2.14 25.16
CA ALA A 165 10.38 1.63 25.07
C ALA A 165 11.38 2.72 24.65
N LEU A 166 11.03 3.56 23.67
CA LEU A 166 11.86 4.71 23.27
C LEU A 166 12.01 5.70 24.42
N SER A 167 10.93 6.03 25.11
CA SER A 167 10.94 6.95 26.25
C SER A 167 11.79 6.42 27.41
N THR A 168 11.68 5.13 27.72
CA THR A 168 12.49 4.48 28.77
C THR A 168 13.97 4.46 28.38
N THR A 169 14.29 4.17 27.12
CA THR A 169 15.68 4.16 26.62
C THR A 169 16.31 5.54 26.71
N VAL A 170 15.58 6.57 26.27
CA VAL A 170 16.00 7.97 26.42
C VAL A 170 16.21 8.28 27.90
N TYR A 171 15.26 7.97 28.77
CA TYR A 171 15.40 8.20 30.22
C TYR A 171 16.64 7.53 30.82
N PHE A 172 16.91 6.27 30.49
CA PHE A 172 18.10 5.56 30.96
C PHE A 172 19.40 6.15 30.40
N LEU A 173 19.45 6.51 29.12
CA LEU A 173 20.63 7.13 28.52
C LEU A 173 20.90 8.51 29.13
N PHE A 174 19.88 9.35 29.27
CA PHE A 174 20.02 10.66 29.92
C PHE A 174 20.40 10.53 31.40
N GLY A 175 19.78 9.60 32.13
CA GLY A 175 20.10 9.33 33.53
C GLY A 175 21.52 8.80 33.73
N SER A 176 21.93 7.81 32.93
CA SER A 176 23.26 7.21 33.05
C SER A 176 24.38 8.13 32.56
N CYS A 177 24.18 8.93 31.51
CA CYS A 177 25.17 9.91 31.07
C CYS A 177 25.24 11.15 31.99
N GLY A 178 24.16 11.45 32.73
CA GLY A 178 24.09 12.58 33.66
C GLY A 178 24.65 12.30 35.06
N LEU A 179 24.94 11.04 35.39
CA LEU A 179 25.40 10.62 36.72
C LEU A 179 26.84 10.11 36.63
N ARG A 180 27.75 10.70 37.43
CA ARG A 180 29.14 10.27 37.51
C ARG A 180 29.43 9.75 38.91
N SER A 181 30.06 8.58 39.00
CA SER A 181 30.58 8.07 40.27
C SER A 181 31.83 8.86 40.65
N ILE A 182 31.82 9.45 41.84
CA ILE A 182 32.94 10.17 42.43
C ILE A 182 33.35 9.41 43.70
N ARG A 183 34.62 9.06 43.77
CA ARG A 183 35.21 8.33 44.89
C ARG A 183 35.64 9.33 45.96
N THR A 184 34.97 9.31 47.11
CA THR A 184 35.33 10.16 48.26
C THR A 184 36.03 9.30 49.32
N SER A 185 36.66 9.95 50.30
CA SER A 185 37.31 9.27 51.42
C SER A 185 36.33 8.48 52.32
N GLU A 186 35.02 8.69 52.14
CA GLU A 186 33.95 8.00 52.87
C GLU A 186 33.22 6.94 52.01
N GLY A 187 33.57 6.77 50.72
CA GLY A 187 32.97 5.78 49.82
C GLY A 187 32.72 6.31 48.40
N ASP A 188 32.12 5.49 47.54
CA ASP A 188 31.67 5.93 46.21
C ASP A 188 30.32 6.65 46.34
N GLN A 189 30.24 7.89 45.87
CA GLN A 189 29.00 8.67 45.81
C GLN A 189 28.65 8.98 44.35
N ILE A 190 27.37 8.87 44.01
CA ILE A 190 26.85 9.20 42.68
C ILE A 190 26.41 10.67 42.70
N ALA A 191 27.08 11.51 41.91
CA ALA A 191 26.75 12.93 41.82
C ALA A 191 26.33 13.30 40.37
N PRO A 192 25.30 14.15 40.21
CA PRO A 192 24.90 14.65 38.90
C PRO A 192 25.96 15.59 38.31
N VAL A 193 26.25 15.47 37.01
CA VAL A 193 27.25 16.29 36.31
C VAL A 193 26.64 17.65 35.94
N PRO A 194 27.05 18.77 36.57
CA PRO A 194 26.37 20.07 36.40
C PRO A 194 26.38 20.60 34.96
N HIS A 195 27.44 20.33 34.19
CA HIS A 195 27.55 20.75 32.80
C HIS A 195 26.51 20.09 31.88
N PHE A 196 26.14 18.83 32.14
CA PHE A 196 25.15 18.10 31.34
C PHE A 196 23.75 18.70 31.52
N TRP A 197 23.37 19.01 32.76
CA TRP A 197 22.08 19.60 33.09
C TRP A 197 21.95 21.05 32.57
N CYS A 198 23.02 21.85 32.64
CA CYS A 198 23.03 23.18 32.02
C CYS A 198 22.86 23.13 30.50
N TRP A 199 23.56 22.22 29.80
CA TRP A 199 23.42 22.05 28.35
C TRP A 199 21.98 21.69 27.96
N MET A 200 21.37 20.75 28.69
CA MET A 200 19.97 20.36 28.48
C MET A 200 18.99 21.52 28.69
N CYS A 201 19.12 22.29 29.76
CA CYS A 201 18.27 23.47 29.98
C CYS A 201 18.41 24.51 28.85
N THR A 202 19.62 24.70 28.30
CA THR A 202 19.82 25.64 27.19
C THR A 202 19.25 25.15 25.86
N MET A 203 19.24 23.84 25.59
CA MET A 203 18.62 23.27 24.38
C MET A 203 17.11 23.48 24.37
N PHE A 204 16.41 23.10 25.45
CA PHE A 204 14.95 23.28 25.54
C PHE A 204 14.52 24.75 25.63
N SER A 205 15.38 25.64 26.13
CA SER A 205 15.07 27.07 26.16
C SER A 205 15.17 27.71 24.76
N LYS A 206 16.10 27.27 23.91
CA LYS A 206 16.24 27.78 22.52
C LYS A 206 15.09 27.33 21.61
N GLU A 207 14.51 26.17 21.85
CA GLU A 207 13.39 25.65 21.05
C GLU A 207 12.07 26.40 21.32
N LYS A 208 11.91 26.95 22.53
CA LYS A 208 10.79 27.85 22.87
C LYS A 208 10.80 29.16 22.08
N ASP A 209 11.97 29.63 21.65
CA ASP A 209 12.09 30.85 20.85
C ASP A 209 11.79 30.59 19.36
N ILE A 210 11.96 29.35 18.88
CA ILE A 210 11.62 28.96 17.50
C ILE A 210 10.10 28.85 17.33
N TRP A 211 9.39 28.29 18.31
CA TRP A 211 7.91 28.22 18.26
C TRP A 211 7.22 29.55 18.57
N LYS A 212 7.86 30.47 19.31
CA LYS A 212 7.35 31.84 19.47
C LYS A 212 7.50 32.68 18.20
N GLY A 213 8.53 32.43 17.37
CA GLY A 213 8.75 33.14 16.11
C GLY A 213 7.78 32.76 14.98
N MET A 214 7.16 31.57 15.02
CA MET A 214 6.15 31.17 14.01
C MET A 214 4.72 31.59 14.36
N GLY A 215 4.46 32.05 15.59
CA GLY A 215 3.15 32.55 16.01
C GLY A 215 2.89 34.04 15.77
N GLU A 216 3.90 34.80 15.36
CA GLU A 216 3.85 36.28 15.29
C GLU A 216 3.97 36.86 13.86
N SER A 217 3.80 36.04 12.81
CA SER A 217 3.80 36.48 11.41
C SER A 217 2.40 36.50 10.75
N GLY A 218 1.32 36.53 11.54
CA GLY A 218 -0.05 36.43 11.01
C GLY A 218 -1.05 37.50 11.48
N SER A 219 -0.62 38.60 12.10
CA SER A 219 -1.58 39.60 12.63
C SER A 219 -1.03 41.03 12.66
N ARG A 220 -0.64 41.57 11.50
CA ARG A 220 -0.47 43.03 11.29
C ARG A 220 -0.74 43.43 9.84
N GLU A 221 -1.98 43.25 9.37
CA GLU A 221 -2.53 44.10 8.31
C GLU A 221 -4.00 44.39 8.63
N ALA A 222 -4.23 45.43 9.43
CA ALA A 222 -5.46 46.20 9.42
C ALA A 222 -5.19 47.58 10.03
N THR A 223 -5.66 48.62 9.33
CA THR A 223 -5.83 50.03 9.74
C THR A 223 -4.60 50.93 9.90
N MET A 224 -4.23 51.66 8.83
CA MET A 224 -4.61 53.08 8.67
C MET A 224 -4.16 53.64 7.30
N ALA A 225 -5.10 53.72 6.36
CA ALA A 225 -5.41 54.87 5.51
C ALA A 225 -6.71 54.56 4.76
#